data_AF-A0A6B9FLH1-F1
#
_entry.id   AF-A0A6B9FLH1-F1
#
_cell.length_a   1.000
_cell.length_b   1.000
_cell.length_c   1.000
_cell.angle_alpha   90.00
_cell.angle_beta   90.00
_cell.angle_gamma   90.00
#
_symmetry.space_group_name_H-M   'P 1'
#
loop_
_entity.id
_entity.type
_entity.pdbx_description
1 polymer ?
#
loop_
_entity_poly.entity_id
_entity_poly.type
_entity_poly.pdbx_seq_one_letter_code
_entity_poly.pdbx_strand_id
1 'polypeptide(L)'
;MHKGIISERDRRDQERERRIAKGRAVRAAETARAETLVAEAGRTGNGGPPDLKAAAEVRAIGELLYGSRWVTELAEIVAENPRQIRRWLAGDAEVPRRALAWARQEARKRAAALIGLVGEEA
;
A
#
# COMPACT_ATOMS: atom_id res chain seq x y z
N MET A 1 4.55 -18.43 -46.38
CA MET A 1 4.36 -17.78 -45.06
C MET A 1 4.07 -18.86 -44.02
N HIS A 2 5.07 -19.35 -43.29
CA HIS A 2 4.85 -20.35 -42.25
C HIS A 2 4.32 -19.65 -40.98
N LYS A 3 3.04 -19.87 -40.65
CA LYS A 3 2.47 -19.47 -39.36
C LYS A 3 3.16 -20.31 -38.28
N GLY A 4 4.07 -19.70 -37.52
CA GLY A 4 4.76 -20.36 -36.41
C GLY A 4 3.75 -20.87 -35.39
N ILE A 5 3.70 -22.20 -35.21
CA ILE A 5 2.91 -22.84 -34.16
C ILE A 5 3.62 -22.55 -32.85
N ILE A 6 3.09 -21.60 -32.07
CA ILE A 6 3.56 -21.31 -30.73
C ILE A 6 3.54 -22.61 -29.91
N SER A 7 4.69 -23.01 -29.38
CA SER A 7 4.83 -24.21 -28.57
C SER A 7 3.94 -24.13 -27.33
N GLU A 8 3.44 -25.27 -26.83
CA GLU A 8 2.73 -25.29 -25.54
C GLU A 8 3.56 -24.76 -24.38
N ARG A 9 4.90 -24.80 -24.50
CA ARG A 9 5.80 -24.18 -23.52
C ARG A 9 5.70 -22.66 -23.58
N ASP A 10 5.79 -22.09 -24.78
CA ASP A 10 5.67 -20.65 -25.01
C ASP A 10 4.30 -20.12 -24.60
N ARG A 11 3.22 -20.89 -24.80
CA ARG A 11 1.87 -20.52 -24.31
C ARG A 11 1.81 -20.44 -22.79
N ARG A 12 2.41 -21.41 -22.09
CA ARG A 12 2.46 -21.43 -20.62
C ARG A 12 3.31 -20.30 -20.06
N ASP A 13 4.43 -19.99 -20.71
CA ASP A 13 5.31 -18.90 -20.30
C ASP A 13 4.65 -17.54 -20.53
N GLN A 14 3.97 -17.36 -21.67
CA GLN A 14 3.16 -16.16 -21.94
C GLN A 14 2.01 -15.99 -20.93
N GLU A 15 1.34 -17.08 -20.54
CA GLU A 15 0.29 -17.02 -19.52
C GLU A 15 0.85 -16.66 -18.14
N ARG A 16 2.01 -17.22 -17.78
CA ARG A 16 2.72 -16.91 -16.54
C ARG A 16 3.14 -15.45 -16.50
N GLU A 17 3.71 -14.92 -17.58
CA GLU A 17 4.09 -13.52 -17.70
C GLU A 17 2.87 -12.59 -17.61
N ARG A 18 1.77 -12.93 -18.30
CA ARG A 18 0.51 -12.18 -18.19
C ARG A 18 -0.02 -12.16 -16.76
N ARG A 19 0.07 -13.27 -16.03
CA ARG A 19 -0.35 -13.36 -14.63
C ARG A 19 0.52 -12.48 -13.73
N ILE A 20 1.83 -12.49 -13.93
CA ILE A 20 2.78 -11.64 -13.20
C ILE A 20 2.53 -10.16 -13.50
N ALA A 21 2.37 -9.81 -14.78
CA ALA A 21 2.10 -8.45 -15.24
C ALA A 21 0.77 -7.92 -14.69
N LYS A 22 -0.30 -8.72 -14.75
CA LYS A 22 -1.60 -8.40 -14.14
C LYS A 22 -1.45 -8.17 -12.63
N GLY A 23 -0.70 -9.04 -11.94
CA GLY A 23 -0.41 -8.86 -10.53
C GLY A 23 0.40 -7.59 -10.22
N ARG A 24 1.34 -7.19 -11.10
CA ARG A 24 2.05 -5.91 -10.97
C ARG A 24 1.12 -4.71 -11.20
N ALA A 25 0.25 -4.77 -12.21
CA ALA A 25 -0.69 -3.70 -12.52
C ALA A 25 -1.71 -3.46 -11.40
N VAL A 26 -2.27 -4.54 -10.81
CA VAL A 26 -3.16 -4.43 -9.65
C VAL A 26 -2.45 -3.74 -8.48
N ARG A 27 -1.21 -4.12 -8.20
CA ARG A 27 -0.40 -3.51 -7.12
C ARG A 27 -0.09 -2.03 -7.38
N ALA A 28 0.29 -1.69 -8.60
CA ALA A 28 0.53 -0.28 -8.98
C ALA A 28 -0.73 0.58 -8.83
N ALA A 29 -1.90 0.04 -9.20
CA ALA A 29 -3.18 0.71 -9.02
C ALA A 29 -3.56 0.88 -7.54
N GLU A 30 -3.11 0.01 -6.64
CA GLU A 30 -3.33 0.14 -5.20
C GLU A 30 -2.48 1.26 -4.59
N THR A 31 -1.18 1.31 -4.90
CA THR A 31 -0.30 2.41 -4.45
C THR A 31 -0.78 3.77 -4.95
N ALA A 32 -1.20 3.84 -6.22
CA ALA A 32 -1.77 5.06 -6.79
C ALA A 32 -3.04 5.55 -6.06
N ARG A 33 -3.82 4.64 -5.44
CA ARG A 33 -5.00 5.03 -4.63
C ARG A 33 -4.60 5.68 -3.31
N ALA A 34 -3.59 5.17 -2.62
CA ALA A 34 -3.07 5.80 -1.40
C ALA A 34 -2.50 7.19 -1.71
N GLU A 35 -1.72 7.32 -2.77
CA GLU A 35 -1.19 8.62 -3.22
C GLU A 35 -2.32 9.59 -3.61
N THR A 36 -3.37 9.10 -4.28
CA THR A 36 -4.54 9.91 -4.63
C THR A 36 -5.29 10.38 -3.37
N LEU A 37 -5.46 9.53 -2.36
CA LEU A 37 -6.07 9.90 -1.08
C LEU A 37 -5.27 11.00 -0.37
N VAL A 38 -3.94 10.92 -0.39
CA VAL A 38 -3.06 11.97 0.17
C VAL A 38 -3.15 13.26 -0.66
N ALA A 39 -3.14 13.17 -1.98
CA ALA A 39 -3.25 14.34 -2.86
C ALA A 39 -4.60 15.05 -2.71
N GLU A 40 -5.69 14.29 -2.54
CA GLU A 40 -7.02 14.85 -2.30
C GLU A 40 -7.11 15.53 -0.93
N ALA A 41 -6.53 14.92 0.11
CA ALA A 41 -6.38 15.54 1.43
C ALA A 41 -5.65 16.88 1.37
N GLY A 42 -4.55 16.95 0.61
CA GLY A 42 -3.75 18.16 0.43
C GLY A 42 -4.51 19.28 -0.29
N ARG A 43 -5.50 18.96 -1.14
CA ARG A 43 -6.31 19.95 -1.87
C ARG A 43 -7.37 20.64 -1.01
N THR A 44 -7.81 20.03 0.09
CA THR A 44 -8.92 20.53 0.93
C THR A 44 -8.53 21.54 2.02
N GLY A 45 -7.27 21.98 2.10
CA GLY A 45 -6.86 23.16 2.88
C GLY A 45 -5.86 22.91 4.02
N ASN A 46 -4.93 23.85 4.19
CA ASN A 46 -3.93 24.01 5.27
C ASN A 46 -3.04 22.79 5.63
N GLY A 47 -2.86 21.81 4.73
CA GLY A 47 -1.93 20.70 4.95
C GLY A 47 -2.27 19.80 6.14
N GLY A 48 -3.51 19.86 6.64
CA GLY A 48 -3.99 19.02 7.72
C GLY A 48 -4.15 17.56 7.28
N PRO A 49 -4.04 16.58 8.21
CA PRO A 49 -4.28 15.18 7.89
C PRO A 49 -5.72 14.99 7.39
N PRO A 50 -5.95 14.11 6.39
CA PRO A 50 -7.31 13.82 5.94
C PRO A 50 -8.14 13.17 7.04
N ASP A 51 -9.44 13.46 7.05
CA ASP A 51 -10.40 12.73 7.87
C ASP A 51 -10.71 11.36 7.24
N LEU A 52 -9.93 10.34 7.62
CA LEU A 52 -10.07 8.97 7.14
C LEU A 52 -10.64 8.05 8.22
N LYS A 53 -11.45 7.09 7.79
CA LYS A 53 -11.76 5.92 8.62
C LYS A 53 -10.47 5.18 8.97
N ALA A 54 -10.38 4.69 10.20
CA ALA A 54 -9.16 4.03 10.71
C ALA A 54 -8.61 2.93 9.78
N ALA A 55 -9.47 2.10 9.18
CA ALA A 55 -9.04 1.05 8.24
C ALA A 55 -8.43 1.61 6.94
N ALA A 56 -8.99 2.71 6.42
CA ALA A 56 -8.46 3.39 5.24
C ALA A 56 -7.13 4.08 5.55
N GLU A 57 -6.99 4.64 6.75
CA GLU A 57 -5.75 5.25 7.20
C GLU A 57 -4.62 4.23 7.40
N VAL A 58 -4.92 3.10 8.08
CA VAL A 58 -3.97 1.98 8.24
C VAL A 58 -3.51 1.47 6.88
N ARG A 59 -4.43 1.35 5.92
CA ARG A 59 -4.10 0.98 4.54
C ARG A 59 -3.15 1.98 3.89
N ALA A 60 -3.49 3.26 3.91
CA ALA A 60 -2.70 4.30 3.28
C ALA A 60 -1.29 4.36 3.88
N ILE A 61 -1.16 4.31 5.21
CA ILE A 61 0.13 4.26 5.91
C ILE A 61 0.93 3.03 5.47
N GLY A 62 0.32 1.85 5.48
CA GLY A 62 0.98 0.62 5.08
C GLY A 62 1.49 0.68 3.64
N GLU A 63 0.63 1.03 2.69
CA GLU A 63 0.96 1.11 1.27
C GLU A 63 2.09 2.10 1.01
N LEU A 64 2.11 3.26 1.67
CA LEU A 64 3.16 4.27 1.54
C LEU A 64 4.49 3.84 2.16
N LEU A 65 4.48 3.16 3.31
CA LEU A 65 5.71 2.76 4.01
C LEU A 65 6.38 1.53 3.39
N TYR A 66 5.59 0.57 2.94
CA TYR A 66 6.08 -0.78 2.64
C TYR A 66 5.72 -1.27 1.24
N GLY A 67 4.99 -0.46 0.46
CA GLY A 67 4.56 -0.80 -0.88
C GLY A 67 3.75 -2.10 -0.92
N SER A 68 4.02 -2.96 -1.90
CA SER A 68 3.18 -4.13 -2.16
C SER A 68 3.10 -5.21 -1.07
N ARG A 69 4.05 -5.23 -0.13
CA ARG A 69 4.10 -6.23 0.97
C ARG A 69 3.59 -5.69 2.29
N TRP A 70 2.92 -4.53 2.26
CA TRP A 70 2.61 -3.76 3.45
C TRP A 70 1.81 -4.49 4.52
N VAL A 71 0.90 -5.40 4.15
CA VAL A 71 0.08 -6.11 5.14
C VAL A 71 0.93 -6.93 6.10
N THR A 72 2.00 -7.55 5.62
CA THR A 72 2.89 -8.35 6.47
C THR A 72 3.79 -7.45 7.31
N GLU A 73 4.45 -6.48 6.67
CA GLU A 73 5.38 -5.56 7.35
C GLU A 73 4.67 -4.72 8.42
N LEU A 74 3.47 -4.21 8.11
CA LEU A 74 2.68 -3.44 9.07
C LEU A 74 2.21 -4.30 10.24
N ALA A 75 1.82 -5.55 9.97
CA ALA A 75 1.39 -6.48 11.02
C ALA A 75 2.48 -6.72 12.06
N GLU A 76 3.74 -6.87 11.62
CA GLU A 76 4.89 -7.00 12.53
C GLU A 76 5.07 -5.75 13.39
N ILE A 77 4.97 -4.56 12.78
CA ILE A 77 5.11 -3.28 13.48
C ILE A 77 4.00 -3.06 14.51
N VAL A 78 2.75 -3.38 14.17
CA VAL A 78 1.63 -3.22 15.10
C VAL A 78 1.46 -4.40 16.06
N ALA A 79 2.35 -5.40 16.00
CA ALA A 79 2.31 -6.64 16.77
C ALA A 79 1.01 -7.44 16.60
N GLU A 80 0.50 -7.52 15.37
CA GLU A 80 -0.75 -8.20 15.01
C GLU A 80 -0.51 -9.29 13.97
N ASN A 81 -1.51 -10.13 13.73
CA ASN A 81 -1.45 -11.10 12.65
C ASN A 81 -1.83 -10.46 11.30
N PRO A 82 -1.16 -10.77 10.17
CA PRO A 82 -1.57 -10.29 8.83
C PRO A 82 -3.03 -10.56 8.48
N ARG A 83 -3.62 -11.65 8.98
CA ARG A 83 -5.05 -11.95 8.83
C ARG A 83 -5.92 -10.92 9.55
N GLN A 84 -5.49 -10.46 10.72
CA GLN A 84 -6.22 -9.45 11.48
C GLN A 84 -6.23 -8.11 10.74
N ILE A 85 -5.11 -7.71 10.14
CA ILE A 85 -5.06 -6.54 9.26
C ILE A 85 -6.08 -6.68 8.13
N ARG A 86 -6.14 -7.83 7.44
CA ARG A 86 -7.12 -8.05 6.37
C ARG A 86 -8.57 -7.98 6.85
N ARG A 87 -8.87 -8.46 8.06
CA ARG A 87 -10.21 -8.34 8.67
C ARG A 87 -10.59 -6.89 8.92
N TRP A 88 -9.65 -6.05 9.36
CA TRP A 88 -9.89 -4.61 9.50
C TRP A 88 -10.26 -3.96 8.16
N LEU A 89 -9.54 -4.31 7.10
CA LEU A 89 -9.79 -3.78 5.76
C LEU A 89 -11.11 -4.26 5.16
N ALA A 90 -11.54 -5.47 5.50
CA ALA A 90 -12.83 -6.02 5.12
C ALA A 90 -14.00 -5.43 5.93
N GLY A 91 -13.72 -4.77 7.06
CA GLY A 91 -14.74 -4.31 8.01
C GLY A 91 -15.23 -5.40 8.97
N ASP A 92 -14.61 -6.59 8.95
CA ASP A 92 -14.94 -7.73 9.82
C ASP A 92 -14.44 -7.56 11.26
N ALA A 93 -13.65 -6.53 11.52
CA ALA A 93 -13.15 -6.15 12.83
C ALA A 93 -12.80 -4.66 12.85
N GLU A 94 -12.97 -4.01 14.01
CA GLU A 94 -12.55 -2.63 14.20
C GLU A 94 -11.02 -2.55 14.37
N VAL A 95 -10.43 -1.45 13.90
CA VAL A 95 -9.01 -1.16 14.12
C VAL A 95 -8.81 -0.71 15.57
N PRO A 96 -8.00 -1.41 16.38
CA PRO A 96 -7.69 -0.96 17.72
C PRO A 96 -6.97 0.39 17.69
N ARG A 97 -7.37 1.32 18.57
CA ARG A 97 -6.76 2.65 18.68
C ARG A 97 -5.23 2.58 18.85
N ARG A 98 -4.73 1.58 19.59
CA ARG A 98 -3.29 1.34 19.78
C ARG A 98 -2.57 1.00 18.48
N ALA A 99 -3.13 0.12 17.66
CA ALA A 99 -2.53 -0.27 16.38
C ALA A 99 -2.45 0.94 15.43
N LEU A 100 -3.52 1.74 15.36
CA LEU A 100 -3.53 2.97 14.57
C LEU A 100 -2.49 4.00 15.09
N ALA A 101 -2.39 4.16 16.41
CA ALA A 101 -1.40 5.06 17.02
C ALA A 101 0.04 4.65 16.68
N TRP A 102 0.34 3.34 16.74
CA TRP A 102 1.66 2.82 16.37
C TRP A 102 1.95 2.99 14.87
N ALA A 103 0.98 2.69 13.99
CA ALA A 103 1.13 2.91 12.56
C ALA A 103 1.44 4.39 12.25
N ARG A 104 0.70 5.33 12.86
CA ARG A 104 0.94 6.78 12.73
C ARG A 104 2.32 7.18 13.26
N GLN A 105 2.76 6.62 14.38
CA GLN A 105 4.06 6.94 14.97
C GLN A 105 5.21 6.49 14.06
N GLU A 106 5.16 5.25 13.54
CA GLU A 106 6.17 4.75 12.61
C GLU A 106 6.16 5.57 11.31
N ALA A 107 4.98 5.93 10.80
CA ALA A 107 4.86 6.80 9.63
C ALA A 107 5.56 8.15 9.83
N ARG A 108 5.32 8.83 10.96
CA ARG A 108 5.98 10.11 11.28
C ARG A 108 7.49 9.96 11.40
N LYS A 109 7.96 8.90 12.06
CA LYS A 109 9.39 8.62 12.21
C LYS A 109 10.07 8.45 10.85
N ARG A 110 9.44 7.70 9.94
CA ARG A 110 9.95 7.48 8.57
C ARG A 110 9.90 8.75 7.74
N ALA A 111 8.82 9.52 7.82
CA ALA A 111 8.71 10.81 7.14
C ALA A 111 9.80 11.78 7.61
N ALA A 112 10.03 11.91 8.92
CA ALA A 112 11.10 12.75 9.47
C ALA A 112 12.51 12.31 9.00
N ALA A 113 12.77 11.00 8.96
CA ALA A 113 14.02 10.47 8.45
C ALA A 113 14.21 10.75 6.94
N LEU A 114 13.14 10.67 6.15
CA LEU A 114 13.17 10.99 4.73
C LEU A 114 13.41 12.48 4.52
N ILE A 115 12.67 13.37 5.19
CA ILE A 115 12.87 14.83 5.12
C ILE A 115 14.30 15.19 5.51
N GLY A 116 14.83 14.62 6.60
CA GLY A 116 16.22 14.83 7.00
C GLY A 116 17.25 14.35 5.96
N LEU A 117 16.90 13.38 5.12
CA LEU A 117 17.77 12.86 4.06
C LEU A 117 17.67 13.69 2.76
N VAL A 118 16.46 14.10 2.37
CA VAL A 118 16.24 14.80 1.09
C VAL A 118 16.32 16.33 1.20
N GLY A 119 16.22 16.88 2.41
CA GLY A 119 16.08 18.31 2.66
C GLY A 119 14.62 18.78 2.53
N GLU A 120 14.33 19.98 3.02
CA GLU A 120 13.08 20.68 2.69
C GLU A 120 13.29 21.43 1.36
N GLU A 121 12.32 21.36 0.44
CA GLU A 121 12.36 22.19 -0.78
C GLU A 121 12.37 23.66 -0.36
N ALA A 122 13.38 24.41 -0.82
CA ALA A 122 13.65 25.81 -0.47
C ALA A 122 12.65 26.79 -1.11
#